data_AF-A0AB36JS97-F1
#
_entry.id   AF-A0AB36JS97-F1
#
_cell.length_a   1.000
_cell.length_b   1.000
_cell.length_c   1.000
_cell.angle_alpha   90.00
_cell.angle_beta   90.00
_cell.angle_gamma   90.00
#
_symmetry.space_group_name_H-M   'P 1'
#
loop_
_entity.id
_entity.type
_entity.pdbx_description
1 polymer ?
#
loop_
_entity_poly.entity_id
_entity_poly.type
_entity_poly.pdbx_seq_one_letter_code
_entity_poly.pdbx_strand_id
1 'polypeptide(L)'
;GTDVVLTQDGVDAINAGETLPAVSLTATDSDNATASDSATPTYAAQNDGPEIEVTAAAQFNENDADTDTVVATFSASDEEDGTPSVDFTPGSNDDGYYAIDGTDVVLTQDGVDAINAGETLPAVS
;
A
#
# COMPACT_ATOMS: atom_id res chain seq x y z
N GLY A 1 -36.16 -12.56 12.21
CA GLY A 1 -35.41 -13.30 11.19
C GLY A 1 -34.46 -14.24 11.88
N THR A 2 -34.03 -15.29 11.18
CA THR A 2 -32.99 -16.24 11.63
C THR A 2 -31.64 -15.96 10.94
N ASP A 3 -31.56 -14.85 10.22
CA ASP A 3 -30.43 -14.53 9.37
C ASP A 3 -29.30 -13.92 10.20
N VAL A 4 -28.09 -14.38 9.90
CA VAL A 4 -26.85 -13.74 10.33
C VAL A 4 -26.36 -12.91 9.16
N VAL A 5 -26.16 -11.61 9.39
CA VAL A 5 -25.75 -10.66 8.36
C VAL A 5 -24.38 -10.09 8.69
N LEU A 6 -23.66 -9.61 7.68
CA LEU A 6 -22.39 -8.93 7.89
C LEU A 6 -22.59 -7.63 8.69
N THR A 7 -21.64 -7.36 9.57
CA THR A 7 -21.43 -6.04 10.17
C THR A 7 -20.52 -5.20 9.27
N GLN A 8 -20.33 -3.92 9.61
CA GLN A 8 -19.34 -3.08 8.92
C GLN A 8 -17.95 -3.70 9.02
N ASP A 9 -17.52 -4.15 10.20
CA ASP A 9 -16.22 -4.82 10.38
C ASP A 9 -16.05 -6.05 9.46
N GLY A 10 -17.12 -6.81 9.22
CA GLY A 10 -17.06 -7.94 8.29
C GLY A 10 -16.96 -7.51 6.82
N VAL A 11 -17.54 -6.36 6.46
CA VAL A 11 -17.36 -5.76 5.13
C VAL A 11 -15.94 -5.21 4.99
N ASP A 12 -15.42 -4.53 6.01
CA ASP A 12 -14.08 -3.96 6.01
C ASP A 12 -13.01 -5.05 5.92
N ALA A 13 -13.20 -6.18 6.62
CA ALA A 13 -12.33 -7.35 6.51
C ALA A 13 -12.28 -7.90 5.08
N ILE A 14 -13.43 -8.03 4.41
CA ILE A 14 -13.49 -8.46 3.01
C ILE A 14 -12.75 -7.50 2.09
N ASN A 15 -12.90 -6.19 2.29
CA ASN A 15 -12.23 -5.16 1.50
C ASN A 15 -10.73 -5.04 1.80
N ALA A 16 -10.26 -5.63 2.90
CA ALA A 16 -8.85 -5.69 3.28
C ALA A 16 -8.22 -7.05 2.89
N GLY A 17 -8.84 -7.81 1.99
CA GLY A 17 -8.37 -9.13 1.58
C GLY A 17 -8.48 -10.23 2.65
N GLU A 18 -9.13 -9.98 3.79
CA GLU A 18 -9.15 -10.91 4.93
C GLU A 18 -10.26 -11.97 4.85
N THR A 19 -9.97 -13.17 5.37
CA THR A 19 -10.99 -14.21 5.51
C THR A 19 -11.96 -13.92 6.65
N LEU A 20 -13.26 -14.14 6.40
CA LEU A 20 -14.27 -14.05 7.46
C LEU A 20 -14.13 -15.17 8.51
N PRO A 21 -14.33 -14.86 9.80
CA PRO A 21 -14.34 -15.86 10.86
C PRO A 21 -15.57 -16.78 10.76
N ALA A 22 -15.48 -17.95 11.39
CA ALA A 22 -16.62 -18.85 11.52
C ALA A 22 -17.74 -18.21 12.37
N VAL A 23 -18.98 -18.36 11.93
CA VAL A 23 -20.16 -18.07 12.74
C VAL A 23 -20.43 -19.31 13.59
N SER A 24 -20.39 -19.18 14.91
CA SER A 24 -20.74 -20.26 15.85
C SER A 24 -21.94 -19.86 16.68
N LEU A 25 -22.93 -20.76 16.77
CA LEU A 25 -24.15 -20.57 17.54
C LEU A 25 -24.29 -21.67 18.57
N THR A 26 -24.84 -21.34 19.73
CA THR A 26 -25.19 -22.29 20.79
C THR A 26 -26.65 -22.10 21.18
N ALA A 27 -27.45 -23.14 21.03
CA ALA A 27 -28.81 -23.20 21.55
C ALA A 27 -28.79 -23.77 22.96
N THR A 28 -29.57 -23.19 23.88
CA THR A 28 -29.74 -23.67 25.25
C THR A 28 -31.23 -23.84 25.55
N ASP A 29 -31.63 -24.97 26.12
CA ASP A 29 -33.01 -25.20 26.53
C ASP A 29 -33.31 -24.70 27.96
N SER A 30 -34.55 -24.90 28.43
CA SER A 30 -34.98 -24.46 29.76
C SER A 30 -34.34 -25.23 30.92
N ASP A 31 -33.79 -26.41 30.65
CA ASP A 31 -33.11 -27.27 31.62
C ASP A 31 -31.58 -27.11 31.54
N ASN A 32 -31.11 -26.06 30.87
CA ASN A 32 -29.70 -25.72 30.64
C ASN A 32 -28.91 -26.72 29.76
N ALA A 33 -29.58 -27.60 29.01
CA ALA A 33 -28.90 -28.42 28.02
C ALA A 33 -28.53 -27.58 26.79
N THR A 34 -27.35 -27.84 26.20
CA THR A 34 -26.81 -27.04 25.09
C THR A 34 -26.50 -27.88 23.87
N ALA A 35 -26.69 -27.29 22.68
CA ALA A 35 -26.15 -27.80 21.41
C ALA A 35 -25.52 -26.65 20.64
N SER A 36 -24.37 -26.89 20.00
CA SER A 36 -23.64 -25.87 19.24
C SER A 36 -23.36 -26.35 17.82
N ASP A 37 -23.35 -25.41 16.89
CA ASP A 37 -22.96 -25.64 15.50
C ASP A 37 -22.21 -24.42 14.95
N SER A 38 -21.48 -24.60 13.85
CA SER A 38 -20.74 -23.51 13.22
C SER A 38 -20.67 -23.64 11.70
N ALA A 39 -20.67 -22.50 11.01
CA ALA A 39 -20.44 -22.40 9.58
C ALA A 39 -19.51 -21.23 9.27
N THR A 40 -18.58 -21.43 8.34
CA THR A 40 -17.70 -20.35 7.85
C THR A 40 -18.26 -19.81 6.54
N PRO A 41 -18.64 -18.53 6.47
CA PRO A 41 -19.01 -17.90 5.21
C PRO A 41 -17.83 -17.90 4.23
N THR A 42 -18.12 -18.11 2.95
CA THR A 42 -17.15 -17.91 1.87
C THR A 42 -17.62 -16.80 0.96
N TYR A 43 -16.67 -16.10 0.34
CA TYR A 43 -16.93 -15.09 -0.68
C TYR A 43 -15.90 -15.27 -1.81
N ALA A 44 -16.22 -14.71 -2.98
CA ALA A 44 -15.26 -14.63 -4.08
C ALA A 44 -14.50 -13.32 -3.93
N ALA A 45 -13.24 -13.41 -3.51
CA ALA A 45 -12.36 -12.25 -3.51
C ALA A 45 -12.16 -11.75 -4.94
N GLN A 46 -12.15 -10.43 -5.10
CA GLN A 46 -11.64 -9.78 -6.30
C GLN A 46 -10.31 -9.15 -5.90
N ASN A 47 -9.32 -9.24 -6.78
CA ASN A 47 -8.08 -8.51 -6.58
C ASN A 47 -8.33 -7.07 -6.98
N ASP A 48 -8.14 -6.15 -6.04
CA ASP A 48 -8.14 -4.74 -6.35
C ASP A 48 -6.77 -4.34 -6.91
N GLY A 49 -6.62 -3.06 -7.26
CA GLY A 49 -5.35 -2.53 -7.77
C GLY A 49 -4.54 -1.93 -6.62
N PRO A 50 -3.21 -1.91 -6.71
CA PRO A 50 -2.39 -1.35 -5.64
C PRO A 50 -2.61 0.16 -5.50
N GLU A 51 -2.46 0.65 -4.28
CA GLU A 51 -2.36 2.07 -3.97
C GLU A 51 -0.89 2.48 -3.84
N ILE A 52 -0.57 3.71 -4.30
CA ILE A 52 0.77 4.30 -4.15
C ILE A 52 0.67 5.77 -3.76
N GLU A 53 1.45 6.17 -2.76
CA GLU A 53 1.60 7.55 -2.31
C GLU A 53 3.07 7.96 -2.41
N VAL A 54 3.34 9.09 -3.07
CA VAL A 54 4.68 9.68 -3.21
C VAL A 54 4.70 11.01 -2.48
N THR A 55 5.65 11.18 -1.56
CA THR A 55 5.87 12.39 -0.78
C THR A 55 7.22 13.01 -1.14
N ALA A 56 7.22 14.23 -1.65
CA ALA A 56 8.46 14.97 -1.88
C ALA A 56 9.19 15.26 -0.56
N ALA A 57 10.52 15.12 -0.57
CA ALA A 57 11.35 15.55 0.54
C ALA A 57 11.27 17.07 0.73
N ALA A 58 11.63 17.54 1.91
CA ALA A 58 11.81 18.97 2.14
C ALA A 58 12.87 19.53 1.19
N GLN A 59 12.75 20.82 0.83
CA GLN A 59 13.75 21.48 0.00
C GLN A 59 15.17 21.26 0.57
N PHE A 60 16.08 20.86 -0.31
CA PHE A 60 17.51 20.81 -0.05
C PHE A 60 18.21 21.93 -0.84
N ASN A 61 19.41 22.29 -0.40
CA ASN A 61 20.24 23.32 -1.04
C ASN A 61 21.04 22.67 -2.18
N GLU A 62 21.06 23.30 -3.36
CA GLU A 62 21.84 22.84 -4.51
C GLU A 62 23.32 22.62 -4.17
N ASN A 63 23.89 23.44 -3.28
CA ASN A 63 25.29 23.38 -2.88
C ASN A 63 25.59 22.22 -1.92
N ASP A 64 24.54 21.63 -1.34
CA ASP A 64 24.62 20.51 -0.40
C ASP A 64 24.08 19.21 -1.03
N ALA A 65 23.63 19.26 -2.28
CA ALA A 65 23.12 18.11 -3.02
C ALA A 65 24.28 17.19 -3.43
N ASP A 66 24.17 15.91 -3.07
CA ASP A 66 25.10 14.86 -3.45
C ASP A 66 24.32 13.63 -3.95
N THR A 67 25.03 12.65 -4.51
CA THR A 67 24.42 11.34 -4.79
C THR A 67 23.82 10.76 -3.51
N ASP A 68 22.73 10.01 -3.65
CA ASP A 68 21.99 9.43 -2.53
C ASP A 68 21.21 10.48 -1.69
N THR A 69 21.19 11.76 -2.09
CA THR A 69 20.28 12.75 -1.48
C THR A 69 18.83 12.35 -1.72
N VAL A 70 18.07 12.11 -0.66
CA VAL A 70 16.64 11.77 -0.73
C VAL A 70 15.84 12.97 -1.21
N VAL A 71 15.13 12.81 -2.33
CA VAL A 71 14.26 13.83 -2.95
C VAL A 71 12.78 13.52 -2.82
N ALA A 72 12.43 12.25 -2.61
CA ALA A 72 11.08 11.82 -2.27
C ALA A 72 11.12 10.49 -1.52
N THR A 73 10.03 10.16 -0.85
CA THR A 73 9.75 8.84 -0.28
C THR A 73 8.43 8.35 -0.82
N PHE A 74 8.24 7.05 -0.92
CA PHE A 74 6.96 6.48 -1.31
C PHE A 74 6.52 5.33 -0.41
N SER A 75 5.21 5.07 -0.43
CA SER A 75 4.64 3.84 0.10
C SER A 75 3.71 3.25 -0.95
N ALA A 76 3.71 1.92 -1.07
CA ALA A 76 2.81 1.21 -1.95
C ALA A 76 2.28 -0.05 -1.26
N SER A 77 0.99 -0.32 -1.45
CA SER A 77 0.30 -1.43 -0.81
C SER A 77 -0.77 -2.01 -1.73
N ASP A 78 -1.01 -3.30 -1.56
CA ASP A 78 -2.10 -4.04 -2.16
C ASP A 78 -2.72 -4.92 -1.05
N GLU A 79 -4.02 -4.77 -0.83
CA GLU A 79 -4.76 -5.42 0.25
C GLU A 79 -4.71 -6.95 0.15
N GLU A 80 -4.63 -7.48 -1.07
CA GLU A 80 -4.65 -8.92 -1.34
C GLU A 80 -3.24 -9.52 -1.48
N ASP A 81 -2.33 -8.81 -2.16
CA ASP A 81 -1.03 -9.34 -2.59
C ASP A 81 0.18 -8.76 -1.82
N GLY A 82 -0.05 -7.85 -0.86
CA GLY A 82 0.99 -7.30 0.01
C GLY A 82 1.73 -6.09 -0.59
N THR A 83 3.06 -6.12 -0.64
CA THR A 83 3.85 -4.98 -1.17
C THR A 83 4.08 -5.13 -2.68
N PRO A 84 3.54 -4.22 -3.52
CA PRO A 84 3.72 -4.27 -4.97
C PRO A 84 5.14 -3.86 -5.39
N SER A 85 5.48 -4.18 -6.65
CA SER A 85 6.69 -3.66 -7.29
C SER A 85 6.49 -2.19 -7.69
N VAL A 86 7.51 -1.36 -7.51
CA VAL A 86 7.49 0.07 -7.85
C VAL A 86 8.64 0.38 -8.80
N ASP A 87 8.33 1.13 -9.86
CA ASP A 87 9.25 1.66 -10.87
C ASP A 87 8.84 3.09 -11.23
N PHE A 88 9.74 3.86 -11.83
CA PHE A 88 9.40 5.16 -12.39
C PHE A 88 8.39 5.04 -13.55
N THR A 89 7.45 5.98 -13.62
CA THR A 89 6.54 6.08 -14.77
C THR A 89 7.35 6.18 -16.07
N PRO A 90 7.03 5.42 -17.12
CA PRO A 90 7.78 5.48 -18.37
C PRO A 90 7.92 6.91 -18.90
N GLY A 91 9.15 7.36 -19.14
CA GLY A 91 9.44 8.72 -19.62
C GLY A 91 9.64 9.79 -18.54
N SER A 92 9.42 9.49 -17.25
CA SER A 92 9.57 10.49 -16.17
C SER A 92 11.02 10.67 -15.69
N ASN A 93 11.86 9.66 -15.93
CA ASN A 93 13.25 9.61 -15.46
C ASN A 93 14.20 9.01 -16.52
N ASP A 94 13.92 9.26 -17.81
CA ASP A 94 14.73 8.74 -18.92
C ASP A 94 16.17 9.27 -18.90
N ASP A 95 16.36 10.49 -18.37
CA ASP A 95 17.68 11.12 -18.17
C ASP A 95 18.42 10.59 -16.93
N GLY A 96 17.78 9.73 -16.14
CA GLY A 96 18.42 9.01 -15.03
C GLY A 96 18.75 9.86 -13.81
N TYR A 97 18.07 10.98 -13.59
CA TYR A 97 18.31 11.89 -12.45
C TYR A 97 18.03 11.25 -11.07
N TYR A 98 17.16 10.24 -11.04
CA TYR A 98 16.70 9.60 -9.82
C TYR A 98 16.97 8.10 -9.79
N ALA A 99 17.16 7.56 -8.59
CA ALA A 99 17.19 6.12 -8.33
C ALA A 99 16.23 5.77 -7.18
N ILE A 100 15.68 4.55 -7.20
CA ILE A 100 14.91 3.99 -6.08
C ILE A 100 15.89 3.25 -5.16
N ASP A 101 15.95 3.65 -3.89
CA ASP A 101 16.67 2.96 -2.82
C ASP A 101 15.71 2.60 -1.68
N GLY A 102 15.24 1.35 -1.67
CA GLY A 102 14.18 0.92 -0.77
C GLY A 102 12.88 1.67 -1.03
N THR A 103 12.44 2.48 -0.05
CA THR A 103 11.25 3.35 -0.15
C THR A 103 11.61 4.80 -0.45
N ASP A 104 12.89 5.10 -0.64
CA ASP A 104 13.40 6.43 -0.93
C ASP A 104 13.67 6.57 -2.42
N VAL A 105 13.49 7.79 -2.92
CA VAL A 105 13.94 8.22 -4.24
C VAL A 105 15.08 9.19 -4.02
N VAL A 106 16.24 8.86 -4.59
CA VAL A 106 17.49 9.60 -4.35
C VAL A 106 18.07 10.18 -5.63
N LEU A 107 18.89 11.23 -5.50
CA LEU A 107 19.65 11.77 -6.62
C LEU A 107 20.73 10.81 -7.09
N THR A 108 20.86 10.69 -8.41
CA THR A 108 22.03 10.09 -9.07
C THR A 108 23.08 11.18 -9.35
N GLN A 109 24.22 10.76 -9.92
CA GLN A 109 25.22 11.72 -10.39
C GLN A 109 24.66 12.65 -11.47
N ASP A 110 23.87 12.15 -12.41
CA ASP A 110 23.27 12.96 -13.47
C ASP A 110 22.30 14.00 -12.88
N GLY A 111 21.56 13.63 -11.82
CA GLY A 111 20.68 14.55 -11.09
C GLY A 111 21.45 15.66 -10.38
N VAL A 112 22.56 15.32 -9.72
CA VAL A 112 23.47 16.28 -9.08
C VAL A 112 24.08 17.24 -10.10
N ASP A 113 24.53 16.72 -11.24
CA ASP A 113 25.14 17.52 -12.31
C ASP A 113 24.13 18.50 -12.92
N ALA A 114 22.87 18.06 -13.13
CA ALA A 114 21.80 18.92 -13.62
C ALA A 114 21.45 20.04 -12.64
N ILE A 115 21.37 19.75 -11.34
CA ILE A 115 21.17 20.78 -10.30
C ILE A 115 22.33 21.79 -10.31
N ASN A 116 23.58 21.32 -10.36
CA ASN A 116 24.76 22.18 -10.40
C ASN A 116 24.85 23.04 -11.68
N ALA A 117 24.21 22.59 -12.77
CA ALA A 117 24.05 23.36 -14.00
C ALA A 117 22.90 24.39 -13.93
N GLY A 118 22.13 24.41 -12.85
CA GLY A 118 20.96 25.28 -12.66
C GLY A 118 19.71 24.78 -13.39
N GLU A 119 19.65 23.49 -13.75
CA GLU A 119 18.49 22.89 -14.40
C GLU A 119 17.38 22.59 -13.38
N THR A 120 16.14 22.60 -13.85
CA THR A 120 14.99 22.17 -13.04
C THR A 120 14.76 20.68 -13.28
N LEU A 121 14.88 19.87 -12.23
CA LEU A 121 14.61 18.44 -12.33
C LEU A 121 13.10 18.17 -12.53
N PRO A 122 12.74 17.10 -13.27
CA PRO A 122 11.35 16.70 -13.45
C PRO A 122 10.73 16.22 -12.14
N ALA A 123 9.40 16.17 -12.07
CA ALA A 123 8.71 15.59 -10.92
C ALA A 123 9.03 14.09 -10.82
N VAL A 124 9.14 13.59 -9.58
CA VAL A 124 9.21 12.15 -9.31
C VAL A 124 7.84 11.55 -9.60
N SER A 125 7.76 10.62 -10.54
CA SER A 125 6.55 9.86 -10.90
C SER A 125 6.88 8.53 -11.54
#